data_AF-L1JPP1-F1
#
_entry.id   AF-L1JPP1-F1
#
_cell.length_a   1.000
_cell.length_b   1.000
_cell.length_c   1.000
_cell.angle_alpha   90.00
_cell.angle_beta   90.00
_cell.angle_gamma   90.00
#
_symmetry.space_group_name_H-M   'P 1'
#
loop_
_entity.id
_entity.type
_entity.pdbx_description
1 polymer ?
#
loop_
_entity_poly.entity_id
_entity_poly.type
_entity_poly.pdbx_seq_one_letter_code
_entity_poly.pdbx_strand_id
1 'polypeptide(L)'
;MNVALVFVKPHAVNDKVLSLTRSHLEGKGIKILKQGELTADVIKAKGIIDDHYAALAANAVKLHPRELLVSADRQADFEKEFGKSWTQACSDGSVMNLAQYQEKNPSLDVTTIESRWRAGKTFKLAPGNYVSLISDDGAIVVNGFYGSMREKFTAPGAQVNWMQVEFDEASLSWKAFRNEVIGATDPNAAAGGSLRKRVMEDWQSLGLAFQPNTSDNSIHASAGPLEGLREREIWMQVSLEEDPFGKQLLSKGVKLETIRRLCGNEVVSLGGSSGPAFDVFEEMDSSKAIEHVLELQKSW
;
A
#
# COMPACT_ATOMS: atom_id res chain seq x y z
N MET A 1 13.53 -13.85 -13.15
CA MET A 1 12.91 -12.57 -13.57
C MET A 1 12.05 -12.06 -12.43
N ASN A 2 12.24 -10.81 -12.06
CA ASN A 2 11.32 -10.09 -11.21
C ASN A 2 10.14 -9.57 -12.04
N VAL A 3 8.94 -9.61 -11.44
CA VAL A 3 7.72 -9.09 -12.06
C VAL A 3 7.00 -8.21 -11.05
N ALA A 4 6.73 -6.96 -11.41
CA ALA A 4 6.10 -5.97 -10.55
C ALA A 4 4.88 -5.32 -11.21
N LEU A 5 3.96 -4.83 -10.39
CA LEU A 5 3.00 -3.81 -10.77
C LEU A 5 3.68 -2.44 -10.61
N VAL A 6 3.55 -1.59 -11.62
CA VAL A 6 3.83 -0.15 -11.53
C VAL A 6 2.57 0.57 -11.96
N PHE A 7 2.17 1.64 -11.26
CA PHE A 7 1.07 2.47 -11.76
C PHE A 7 1.28 3.96 -11.49
N VAL A 8 0.70 4.78 -12.39
CA VAL A 8 0.61 6.22 -12.20
C VAL A 8 -0.67 6.52 -11.42
N LYS A 9 -0.51 7.20 -10.28
CA LYS A 9 -1.59 7.59 -9.37
C LYS A 9 -2.51 8.63 -10.01
N PRO A 10 -3.79 8.71 -9.58
CA PRO A 10 -4.80 9.55 -10.24
C PRO A 10 -4.43 11.01 -10.45
N HIS A 11 -3.79 11.65 -9.47
CA HIS A 11 -3.38 13.06 -9.57
C HIS A 11 -2.29 13.31 -10.62
N ALA A 12 -1.61 12.26 -11.08
CA ALA A 12 -0.49 12.35 -12.00
C ALA A 12 -0.77 11.72 -13.38
N VAL A 13 -1.98 11.18 -13.62
CA VAL A 13 -2.28 10.55 -14.91
C VAL A 13 -2.48 11.63 -15.98
N ASN A 14 -1.50 11.75 -16.87
CA ASN A 14 -1.58 12.46 -18.14
C ASN A 14 -0.54 11.91 -19.13
N ASP A 15 -0.66 12.26 -20.41
CA ASP A 15 0.21 11.73 -21.47
C ASP A 15 1.71 11.95 -21.22
N LYS A 16 2.10 13.09 -20.64
CA LYS A 16 3.50 13.43 -20.38
C LYS A 16 4.09 12.53 -19.29
N VAL A 17 3.36 12.32 -18.19
CA VAL A 17 3.80 11.44 -17.10
C VAL A 17 3.81 9.98 -17.55
N LEU A 18 2.82 9.55 -18.33
CA LEU A 18 2.78 8.21 -18.90
C LEU A 18 3.95 7.96 -19.85
N SER A 19 4.25 8.91 -20.74
CA SER A 19 5.40 8.83 -21.63
C SER A 19 6.71 8.80 -20.86
N LEU A 20 6.89 9.68 -19.88
CA LEU A 20 8.07 9.72 -19.02
C LEU A 20 8.26 8.38 -18.29
N THR A 21 7.19 7.84 -17.72
CA THR A 21 7.20 6.56 -16.98
C THR A 21 7.65 5.42 -17.89
N ARG A 22 7.05 5.28 -19.08
CA ARG A 22 7.42 4.22 -20.03
C ARG A 22 8.88 4.33 -20.45
N SER A 23 9.30 5.49 -20.95
CA SER A 23 10.66 5.70 -21.43
C SER A 23 11.71 5.56 -20.31
N HIS A 24 11.37 5.93 -19.07
CA HIS A 24 12.26 5.76 -17.94
C HIS A 24 12.46 4.27 -17.59
N LEU A 25 11.38 3.48 -17.54
CA LEU A 25 11.45 2.05 -17.26
C LEU A 25 12.22 1.32 -18.38
N GLU A 26 11.86 1.55 -19.64
CA GLU A 26 12.51 0.93 -20.80
C GLU A 26 14.01 1.31 -20.88
N GLY A 27 14.34 2.58 -20.61
CA GLY A 27 15.72 3.06 -20.55
C GLY A 27 16.57 2.44 -19.44
N LYS A 28 15.93 1.78 -18.45
CA LYS A 28 16.58 0.99 -17.39
C LYS A 28 16.59 -0.51 -17.70
N GLY A 29 16.22 -0.92 -18.91
CA GLY A 29 16.15 -2.32 -19.32
C GLY A 29 14.94 -3.07 -18.76
N ILE A 30 13.94 -2.34 -18.22
CA ILE A 30 12.72 -2.93 -17.68
C ILE A 30 11.71 -3.08 -18.81
N LYS A 31 11.21 -4.29 -19.01
CA LYS A 31 10.24 -4.62 -20.04
C LYS A 31 8.82 -4.41 -19.53
N ILE A 32 8.00 -3.69 -20.29
CA ILE A 32 6.56 -3.58 -20.03
C ILE A 32 5.87 -4.76 -20.73
N LEU A 33 5.29 -5.68 -19.95
CA LEU A 33 4.61 -6.87 -20.45
C LEU A 33 3.17 -6.60 -20.85
N LYS A 34 2.47 -5.84 -20.00
CA LYS A 34 1.07 -5.46 -20.16
C LYS A 34 0.88 -4.08 -19.57
N GLN A 35 -0.12 -3.36 -20.05
CA GLN A 35 -0.56 -2.11 -19.45
C GLN A 35 -2.07 -1.95 -19.64
N GLY A 36 -2.67 -1.13 -18.81
CA GLY A 36 -4.10 -0.84 -18.89
C GLY A 36 -4.48 0.34 -18.03
N GLU A 37 -5.77 0.66 -18.06
CA GLU A 37 -6.35 1.75 -17.31
C GLU A 37 -7.53 1.22 -16.50
N LEU A 38 -7.71 1.77 -15.30
CA LEU A 38 -8.90 1.57 -14.48
C LEU A 38 -9.46 2.92 -14.06
N THR A 39 -10.71 3.16 -14.43
CA THR A 39 -11.49 4.32 -13.98
C THR A 39 -11.93 4.17 -12.53
N ALA A 40 -12.25 5.29 -11.88
CA ALA A 40 -12.85 5.37 -10.55
C ALA A 40 -14.03 4.41 -10.34
N ASP A 41 -14.95 4.32 -11.32
CA ASP A 41 -16.15 3.48 -11.21
C ASP A 41 -15.79 1.99 -11.11
N VAL A 42 -14.83 1.53 -11.92
CA VAL A 42 -14.34 0.15 -11.86
C VAL A 42 -13.60 -0.11 -10.55
N ILE A 43 -12.73 0.81 -10.12
CA ILE A 43 -11.99 0.70 -8.85
C ILE A 43 -12.97 0.58 -7.68
N LYS A 44 -14.01 1.42 -7.66
CA LYS A 44 -15.06 1.41 -6.63
C LYS A 44 -15.90 0.14 -6.68
N ALA A 45 -16.39 -0.26 -7.85
CA ALA A 45 -17.26 -1.41 -8.01
C ALA A 45 -16.58 -2.73 -7.63
N LYS A 46 -15.27 -2.84 -7.87
CA LYS A 46 -14.47 -4.03 -7.55
C LYS A 46 -13.76 -3.96 -6.20
N GLY A 47 -13.87 -2.86 -5.45
CA GLY A 47 -13.18 -2.71 -4.17
C GLY A 47 -11.64 -2.68 -4.29
N ILE A 48 -11.08 -2.33 -5.45
CA ILE A 48 -9.65 -2.49 -5.76
C ILE A 48 -8.74 -1.78 -4.75
N ILE A 49 -9.06 -0.54 -4.41
CA ILE A 49 -8.24 0.24 -3.47
C ILE A 49 -8.39 -0.23 -2.02
N ASP A 50 -9.55 -0.81 -1.71
CA ASP A 50 -9.87 -1.38 -0.40
C ASP A 50 -9.08 -2.68 -0.22
N ASP A 51 -9.02 -3.52 -1.25
CA ASP A 51 -8.21 -4.76 -1.27
C ASP A 51 -6.71 -4.50 -1.32
N HIS A 52 -6.26 -3.49 -2.09
CA HIS A 52 -4.85 -3.11 -2.17
C HIS A 52 -4.33 -2.60 -0.81
N TYR A 53 -5.17 -1.87 -0.07
CA TYR A 53 -4.87 -1.39 1.28
C TYR A 53 -5.69 -2.14 2.35
N ALA A 54 -5.83 -3.46 2.22
CA ALA A 54 -6.74 -4.28 3.04
C ALA A 54 -6.61 -4.06 4.56
N ALA A 55 -5.39 -3.95 5.10
CA ALA A 55 -5.18 -3.71 6.52
C ALA A 55 -5.69 -2.32 6.96
N LEU A 56 -5.39 -1.28 6.17
CA LEU A 56 -5.86 0.08 6.43
C LEU A 56 -7.38 0.14 6.35
N ALA A 57 -7.95 -0.45 5.31
CA ALA A 57 -9.39 -0.53 5.06
C ALA A 57 -10.11 -1.26 6.21
N ALA A 58 -9.65 -2.46 6.55
CA ALA A 58 -10.25 -3.26 7.62
C ALA A 58 -10.26 -2.50 8.95
N ASN A 59 -9.14 -1.88 9.32
CA ASN A 59 -9.03 -1.10 10.55
C ASN A 59 -9.89 0.18 10.53
N ALA A 60 -10.06 0.81 9.37
CA ALA A 60 -10.82 2.05 9.24
C ALA A 60 -12.34 1.81 9.20
N VAL A 61 -12.81 0.74 8.55
CA VAL A 61 -14.25 0.60 8.23
C VAL A 61 -14.89 -0.72 8.63
N LYS A 62 -14.13 -1.78 8.95
CA LYS A 62 -14.68 -3.12 9.20
C LYS A 62 -14.54 -3.57 10.65
N LEU A 63 -13.34 -3.48 11.21
CA LEU A 63 -13.03 -3.96 12.54
C LEU A 63 -13.44 -2.93 13.58
N HIS A 64 -14.10 -3.39 14.64
CA HIS A 64 -14.32 -2.57 15.82
C HIS A 64 -12.97 -2.37 16.54
N PRO A 65 -12.71 -1.22 17.19
CA PRO A 65 -11.45 -0.99 17.92
C PRO A 65 -11.01 -2.12 18.87
N ARG A 66 -11.96 -2.78 19.53
CA ARG A 66 -11.71 -3.93 20.43
C ARG A 66 -11.16 -5.18 19.74
N GLU A 67 -11.34 -5.29 18.42
CA GLU A 67 -10.87 -6.40 17.59
C GLU A 67 -9.46 -6.11 17.01
N LEU A 68 -8.96 -4.88 17.16
CA LEU A 68 -7.64 -4.50 16.70
C LEU A 68 -6.57 -5.14 17.59
N LEU A 69 -5.59 -5.77 16.95
CA LEU A 69 -4.43 -6.34 17.63
C LEU A 69 -3.45 -5.22 18.00
N VAL A 70 -3.51 -4.77 19.26
CA VAL A 70 -2.59 -3.77 19.84
C VAL A 70 -1.75 -4.46 20.92
N SER A 71 -0.43 -4.45 20.77
CA SER A 71 0.48 -5.06 21.75
C SER A 71 0.40 -4.37 23.11
N ALA A 72 0.77 -5.09 24.18
CA ALA A 72 0.75 -4.55 25.54
C ALA A 72 1.56 -3.24 25.68
N ASP A 73 2.76 -3.20 25.10
CA ASP A 73 3.61 -2.00 25.07
C ASP A 73 2.91 -0.82 24.38
N ARG A 74 2.20 -1.10 23.28
CA ARG A 74 1.45 -0.07 22.53
C ARG A 74 0.19 0.40 23.23
N GLN A 75 -0.47 -0.46 24.01
CA GLN A 75 -1.57 -0.05 24.87
C GLN A 75 -1.08 0.87 26.00
N ALA A 76 0.08 0.58 26.60
CA ALA A 76 0.69 1.43 27.62
C ALA A 76 1.11 2.80 27.05
N ASP A 77 1.69 2.82 25.84
CA ASP A 77 2.03 4.08 25.16
C ASP A 77 0.79 4.89 24.78
N PHE A 78 -0.28 4.22 24.31
CA PHE A 78 -1.57 4.87 24.06
C PHE A 78 -2.12 5.55 25.32
N GLU A 79 -2.05 4.89 26.48
CA GLU A 79 -2.53 5.47 27.74
C GLU A 79 -1.73 6.69 28.16
N LYS A 80 -0.40 6.68 28.00
CA LYS A 80 0.43 7.87 28.23
C LYS A 80 0.06 9.03 27.31
N GLU A 81 -0.31 8.71 26.07
CA GLU A 81 -0.59 9.69 25.03
C GLU A 81 -1.98 10.33 25.20
N PHE A 82 -2.99 9.52 25.47
CA PHE A 82 -4.40 9.95 25.51
C PHE A 82 -4.98 10.04 26.92
N GLY A 83 -4.20 9.73 27.95
CA GLY A 83 -4.63 9.77 29.35
C GLY A 83 -5.69 8.72 29.71
N LYS A 84 -5.84 7.68 28.90
CA LYS A 84 -6.91 6.68 29.01
C LYS A 84 -6.43 5.32 28.53
N SER A 85 -6.70 4.26 29.30
CA SER A 85 -6.33 2.91 28.87
C SER A 85 -7.07 2.51 27.58
N TRP A 86 -6.42 1.69 26.74
CA TRP A 86 -7.01 1.18 25.50
C TRP A 86 -8.35 0.47 25.74
N THR A 87 -8.40 -0.40 26.76
CA THR A 87 -9.59 -1.14 27.16
C THR A 87 -10.74 -0.21 27.56
N GLN A 88 -10.45 0.83 28.35
CA GLN A 88 -11.47 1.80 28.75
C GLN A 88 -11.99 2.60 27.55
N ALA A 89 -11.08 3.09 26.69
CA ALA A 89 -11.46 3.83 25.49
C ALA A 89 -12.33 3.00 24.54
N CYS A 90 -12.04 1.70 24.40
CA CYS A 90 -12.85 0.77 23.61
C CYS A 90 -14.22 0.53 24.24
N SER A 91 -14.28 0.41 25.57
CA SER A 91 -15.51 0.09 26.32
C SER A 91 -16.52 1.25 26.32
N ASP A 92 -16.04 2.48 26.51
CA ASP A 92 -16.90 3.67 26.57
C ASP A 92 -17.08 4.38 25.21
N GLY A 93 -16.48 3.84 24.15
CA GLY A 93 -16.63 4.36 22.79
C GLY A 93 -15.87 5.66 22.52
N SER A 94 -14.90 6.03 23.36
CA SER A 94 -14.00 7.16 23.11
C SER A 94 -13.07 6.89 21.92
N VAL A 95 -12.72 5.63 21.68
CA VAL A 95 -12.06 5.20 20.43
C VAL A 95 -13.09 4.58 19.49
N MET A 96 -13.05 5.00 18.23
CA MET A 96 -13.92 4.50 17.17
C MET A 96 -13.15 4.40 15.86
N ASN A 97 -13.58 3.52 14.97
CA ASN A 97 -13.04 3.52 13.61
C ASN A 97 -13.64 4.66 12.77
N LEU A 98 -13.09 4.90 11.58
CA LEU A 98 -13.56 5.95 10.68
C LEU A 98 -15.06 5.76 10.33
N ALA A 99 -15.51 4.54 10.04
CA ALA A 99 -16.92 4.30 9.71
C ALA A 99 -17.88 4.68 10.86
N GLN A 100 -17.56 4.27 12.10
CA GLN A 100 -18.32 4.63 13.29
C GLN A 100 -18.31 6.15 13.54
N TYR A 101 -17.19 6.83 13.28
CA TYR A 101 -17.12 8.28 13.39
C TYR A 101 -17.97 8.99 12.33
N GLN A 102 -18.01 8.46 11.10
CA GLN A 102 -18.89 8.97 10.03
C GLN A 102 -20.38 8.75 10.33
N GLU A 103 -20.74 7.59 10.89
CA GLU A 103 -22.12 7.31 11.33
C GLU A 103 -22.59 8.30 12.40
N LYS A 104 -21.71 8.68 13.34
CA LYS A 104 -21.99 9.70 14.35
C LYS A 104 -22.01 11.12 13.79
N ASN A 105 -21.29 11.38 12.70
CA ASN A 105 -21.11 12.71 12.11
C ASN A 105 -21.46 12.71 10.60
N PRO A 106 -22.71 12.41 10.21
CA PRO A 106 -23.08 12.18 8.81
C PRO A 106 -22.98 13.44 7.93
N SER A 107 -22.84 14.63 8.53
CA SER A 107 -22.65 15.90 7.82
C SER A 107 -21.19 16.20 7.46
N LEU A 108 -20.22 15.44 7.98
CA LEU A 108 -18.81 15.67 7.69
C LEU A 108 -18.36 14.80 6.51
N ASP A 109 -17.77 15.44 5.49
CA ASP A 109 -17.09 14.73 4.42
C ASP A 109 -15.72 14.19 4.87
N VAL A 110 -15.18 13.23 4.12
CA VAL A 110 -13.93 12.55 4.50
C VAL A 110 -12.72 13.49 4.54
N THR A 111 -12.70 14.52 3.70
CA THR A 111 -11.61 15.52 3.66
C THR A 111 -11.60 16.37 4.93
N THR A 112 -12.78 16.76 5.42
CA THR A 112 -12.97 17.48 6.67
C THR A 112 -12.56 16.60 7.86
N ILE A 113 -12.96 15.32 7.86
CA ILE A 113 -12.57 14.36 8.88
C ILE A 113 -11.05 14.19 8.92
N GLU A 114 -10.41 13.96 7.76
CA GLU A 114 -8.96 13.85 7.68
C GLU A 114 -8.26 15.13 8.17
N SER A 115 -8.75 16.31 7.78
CA SER A 115 -8.16 17.58 8.22
C SER A 115 -8.17 17.70 9.75
N ARG A 116 -9.32 17.44 10.39
CA ARG A 116 -9.45 17.41 11.86
C ARG A 116 -8.56 16.35 12.49
N TRP A 117 -8.51 15.16 11.89
CA TRP A 117 -7.69 14.04 12.35
C TRP A 117 -6.19 14.38 12.30
N ARG A 118 -5.71 15.01 11.23
CA ARG A 118 -4.31 15.42 11.07
C ARG A 118 -3.92 16.62 11.94
N ALA A 119 -4.88 17.46 12.32
CA ALA A 119 -4.65 18.53 13.30
C ALA A 119 -4.43 17.98 14.72
N GLY A 120 -4.96 16.78 15.00
CA GLY A 120 -4.70 16.03 16.22
C GLY A 120 -3.33 15.36 16.25
N LYS A 121 -2.95 14.88 17.44
CA LYS A 121 -1.72 14.10 17.60
C LYS A 121 -1.92 12.67 17.08
N THR A 122 -1.30 12.39 15.94
CA THR A 122 -1.31 11.05 15.34
C THR A 122 -0.37 10.10 16.09
N PHE A 123 -0.88 8.92 16.43
CA PHE A 123 -0.13 7.86 17.11
C PHE A 123 -0.27 6.53 16.35
N LYS A 124 0.85 5.81 16.15
CA LYS A 124 0.88 4.51 15.46
C LYS A 124 0.75 3.37 16.47
N LEU A 125 -0.34 2.61 16.38
CA LEU A 125 -0.58 1.42 17.20
C LEU A 125 0.15 0.19 16.65
N ALA A 126 0.09 0.00 15.33
CA ALA A 126 0.70 -1.11 14.62
C ALA A 126 0.91 -0.73 13.12
N PRO A 127 1.61 -1.52 12.30
CA PRO A 127 1.57 -1.36 10.86
C PRO A 127 0.12 -1.29 10.34
N GLY A 128 -0.22 -0.25 9.57
CA GLY A 128 -1.58 -0.04 9.06
C GLY A 128 -2.63 0.36 10.12
N ASN A 129 -2.23 0.68 11.35
CA ASN A 129 -3.14 1.07 12.42
C ASN A 129 -2.65 2.34 13.13
N TYR A 130 -3.36 3.44 12.88
CA TYR A 130 -3.05 4.77 13.40
C TYR A 130 -4.29 5.35 14.07
N VAL A 131 -4.09 6.12 15.13
CA VAL A 131 -5.15 6.89 15.79
C VAL A 131 -4.78 8.36 15.87
N SER A 132 -5.77 9.23 15.95
CA SER A 132 -5.59 10.63 16.29
C SER A 132 -6.83 11.14 17.02
N LEU A 133 -6.62 12.11 17.91
CA LEU A 133 -7.70 12.80 18.62
C LEU A 133 -8.28 13.89 17.74
N ILE A 134 -9.57 13.83 17.46
CA ILE A 134 -10.35 14.96 16.93
C ILE A 134 -10.84 15.78 18.12
N SER A 135 -10.13 16.86 18.41
CA SER A 135 -10.31 17.67 19.62
C SER A 135 -11.72 18.22 19.80
N ASP A 136 -12.37 18.63 18.71
CA ASP A 136 -13.72 19.23 18.73
C ASP A 136 -14.77 18.30 19.35
N ASP A 137 -14.60 16.99 19.18
CA ASP A 137 -15.56 15.97 19.62
C ASP A 137 -15.03 15.12 20.78
N GLY A 138 -13.76 15.30 21.18
CA GLY A 138 -13.08 14.43 22.14
C GLY A 138 -12.95 12.97 21.67
N ALA A 139 -13.04 12.72 20.37
CA ALA A 139 -13.07 11.38 19.79
C ALA A 139 -11.69 10.94 19.28
N ILE A 140 -11.25 9.74 19.66
CA ILE A 140 -10.04 9.12 19.13
C ILE A 140 -10.44 8.25 17.94
N VAL A 141 -9.98 8.61 16.73
CA VAL A 141 -10.44 7.95 15.50
C VAL A 141 -9.33 7.11 14.90
N VAL A 142 -9.61 5.84 14.64
CA VAL A 142 -8.71 4.90 13.94
C VAL A 142 -8.73 5.19 12.44
N ASN A 143 -7.54 5.37 11.85
CA ASN A 143 -7.31 5.58 10.42
C ASN A 143 -8.22 6.64 9.79
N GLY A 144 -8.44 7.77 10.47
CA GLY A 144 -9.35 8.83 9.99
C GLY A 144 -8.99 9.44 8.64
N PHE A 145 -7.76 9.26 8.16
CA PHE A 145 -7.31 9.67 6.83
C PHE A 145 -7.77 8.74 5.69
N TYR A 146 -8.23 7.52 6.01
CA TYR A 146 -8.45 6.47 5.00
C TYR A 146 -9.53 6.87 3.98
N GLY A 147 -10.59 7.57 4.43
CA GLY A 147 -11.67 8.02 3.55
C GLY A 147 -11.18 8.91 2.42
N SER A 148 -10.39 9.94 2.72
CA SER A 148 -9.80 10.82 1.70
C SER A 148 -8.79 10.09 0.82
N MET A 149 -7.98 9.19 1.41
CA MET A 149 -7.05 8.37 0.64
C MET A 149 -7.78 7.52 -0.41
N ARG A 150 -8.89 6.89 0.00
CA ARG A 150 -9.77 6.11 -0.88
C ARG A 150 -10.44 6.98 -1.95
N GLU A 151 -10.89 8.18 -1.58
CA GLU A 151 -11.55 9.12 -2.50
C GLU A 151 -10.65 9.54 -3.66
N LYS A 152 -9.33 9.69 -3.43
CA LYS A 152 -8.37 9.97 -4.51
C LYS A 152 -8.42 8.99 -5.68
N PHE A 153 -8.83 7.74 -5.44
CA PHE A 153 -8.94 6.69 -6.44
C PHE A 153 -10.37 6.42 -6.92
N THR A 154 -11.38 6.95 -6.22
CA THR A 154 -12.78 6.60 -6.43
C THR A 154 -13.68 7.81 -6.73
N ALA A 155 -13.15 9.03 -6.65
CA ALA A 155 -13.84 10.23 -7.06
C ALA A 155 -14.09 10.23 -8.58
N PRO A 156 -15.22 10.80 -9.06
CA PRO A 156 -15.52 10.90 -10.49
C PRO A 156 -14.37 11.53 -11.27
N GLY A 157 -14.00 10.90 -12.39
CA GLY A 157 -12.88 11.33 -13.23
C GLY A 157 -11.49 10.86 -12.77
N ALA A 158 -11.35 10.27 -11.57
CA ALA A 158 -10.10 9.62 -11.19
C ALA A 158 -9.86 8.38 -12.05
N GLN A 159 -8.59 8.13 -12.37
CA GLN A 159 -8.16 6.96 -13.11
C GLN A 159 -6.76 6.54 -12.67
N VAL A 160 -6.43 5.26 -12.86
CA VAL A 160 -5.09 4.73 -12.65
C VAL A 160 -4.63 4.08 -13.93
N ASN A 161 -3.41 4.38 -14.37
CA ASN A 161 -2.76 3.67 -15.46
C ASN A 161 -1.73 2.69 -14.88
N TRP A 162 -1.96 1.40 -15.07
CA TRP A 162 -1.11 0.34 -14.54
C TRP A 162 -0.27 -0.30 -15.64
N MET A 163 0.89 -0.81 -15.24
CA MET A 163 1.86 -1.52 -16.07
C MET A 163 2.33 -2.75 -15.30
N GLN A 164 2.24 -3.91 -15.94
CA GLN A 164 2.95 -5.11 -15.52
C GLN A 164 4.36 -5.04 -16.10
N VAL A 165 5.37 -4.97 -15.25
CA VAL A 165 6.75 -4.85 -15.68
C VAL A 165 7.55 -6.09 -15.29
N GLU A 166 8.56 -6.41 -16.09
CA GLU A 166 9.48 -7.51 -15.90
C GLU A 166 10.92 -7.02 -16.05
N PHE A 167 11.80 -7.50 -15.18
CA PHE A 167 13.22 -7.19 -15.21
C PHE A 167 14.06 -8.38 -14.73
N ASP A 168 15.29 -8.47 -15.26
CA ASP A 168 16.22 -9.52 -14.89
C ASP A 168 16.92 -9.18 -13.58
N GLU A 169 16.71 -10.01 -12.55
CA GLU A 169 17.30 -9.85 -11.22
C GLU A 169 18.83 -9.93 -11.23
N ALA A 170 19.44 -10.57 -12.25
CA ALA A 170 20.89 -10.59 -12.41
C ALA A 170 21.46 -9.22 -12.85
N SER A 171 20.64 -8.40 -13.50
CA SER A 171 21.01 -7.07 -14.01
C SER A 171 20.47 -5.93 -13.12
N LEU A 172 19.32 -6.14 -12.48
CA LEU A 172 18.64 -5.17 -11.64
C LEU A 172 17.92 -5.90 -10.50
N SER A 173 18.46 -5.82 -9.29
CA SER A 173 17.80 -6.38 -8.10
C SER A 173 16.51 -5.61 -7.78
N TRP A 174 15.58 -6.24 -7.09
CA TRP A 174 14.34 -5.60 -6.63
C TRP A 174 14.63 -4.37 -5.76
N LYS A 175 15.66 -4.48 -4.90
CA LYS A 175 16.14 -3.36 -4.08
C LYS A 175 16.58 -2.17 -4.91
N ALA A 176 17.37 -2.38 -5.96
CA ALA A 176 17.81 -1.30 -6.85
C ALA A 176 16.64 -0.75 -7.68
N PHE A 177 15.73 -1.62 -8.15
CA PHE A 177 14.49 -1.20 -8.80
C PHE A 177 13.68 -0.24 -7.91
N ARG A 178 13.47 -0.58 -6.64
CA ARG A 178 12.74 0.26 -5.69
C ARG A 178 13.44 1.57 -5.38
N ASN A 179 14.73 1.52 -5.05
CA ASN A 179 15.43 2.67 -4.49
C ASN A 179 16.02 3.62 -5.54
N GLU A 180 16.49 3.07 -6.66
CA GLU A 180 17.24 3.82 -7.68
C GLU A 180 16.41 4.10 -8.93
N VAL A 181 15.56 3.15 -9.34
CA VAL A 181 14.69 3.34 -10.52
C VAL A 181 13.40 4.05 -10.13
N ILE A 182 12.63 3.53 -9.18
CA ILE A 182 11.37 4.16 -8.76
C ILE A 182 11.64 5.36 -7.85
N GLY A 183 12.51 5.19 -6.85
CA GLY A 183 12.85 6.21 -5.86
C GLY A 183 12.02 6.11 -4.58
N ALA A 184 12.50 6.74 -3.51
CA ALA A 184 11.85 6.72 -2.20
C ALA A 184 10.40 7.24 -2.23
N THR A 185 9.59 6.82 -1.26
CA THR A 185 8.18 7.22 -1.14
C THR A 185 8.00 8.73 -1.01
N ASP A 186 8.88 9.40 -0.25
CA ASP A 186 9.00 10.85 -0.27
C ASP A 186 9.88 11.26 -1.46
N PRO A 187 9.32 11.95 -2.48
CA PRO A 187 10.10 12.37 -3.64
C PRO A 187 11.26 13.33 -3.31
N ASN A 188 11.23 14.03 -2.17
CA ASN A 188 12.36 14.85 -1.74
C ASN A 188 13.59 14.02 -1.37
N ALA A 189 13.35 12.88 -0.70
CA ALA A 189 14.37 11.92 -0.28
C ALA A 189 14.71 10.88 -1.37
N ALA A 190 14.00 10.89 -2.51
CA ALA A 190 14.24 9.95 -3.60
C ALA A 190 15.60 10.21 -4.27
N ALA A 191 16.28 9.13 -4.68
CA ALA A 191 17.59 9.19 -5.32
C ALA A 191 17.54 10.05 -6.60
N GLY A 192 18.61 10.79 -6.87
CA GLY A 192 18.73 11.62 -8.07
C GLY A 192 18.52 10.79 -9.34
N GLY A 193 17.68 11.28 -10.25
CA GLY A 193 17.36 10.60 -11.51
C GLY A 193 16.34 9.46 -11.40
N SER A 194 15.90 9.08 -10.19
CA SER A 194 14.78 8.14 -10.01
C SER A 194 13.46 8.72 -10.52
N LEU A 195 12.51 7.86 -10.88
CA LEU A 195 11.26 8.28 -11.51
C LEU A 195 10.44 9.24 -10.65
N ARG A 196 10.26 8.94 -9.35
CA ARG A 196 9.55 9.85 -8.43
C ARG A 196 10.25 11.19 -8.31
N LYS A 197 11.59 11.20 -8.23
CA LYS A 197 12.38 12.44 -8.16
C LYS A 197 12.19 13.28 -9.42
N ARG A 198 12.31 12.66 -10.60
CA ARG A 198 12.12 13.34 -11.89
C ARG A 198 10.71 13.92 -12.04
N VAL A 199 9.68 13.16 -11.69
CA VAL A 199 8.29 13.67 -11.73
C VAL A 199 8.11 14.85 -10.77
N MET A 200 8.76 14.82 -9.60
CA MET A 200 8.73 15.92 -8.63
C MET A 200 9.49 17.16 -9.10
N GLU A 201 10.64 17.00 -9.76
CA GLU A 201 11.45 18.12 -10.28
C GLU A 201 10.77 18.76 -11.50
N ASP A 202 10.24 17.95 -12.40
CA ASP A 202 9.68 18.41 -13.69
C ASP A 202 8.16 18.66 -13.63
N TRP A 203 7.54 18.62 -12.45
CA TRP A 203 6.08 18.56 -12.25
C TRP A 203 5.28 19.60 -13.05
N GLN A 204 5.75 20.85 -13.12
CA GLN A 204 5.08 21.92 -13.89
C GLN A 204 5.13 21.63 -15.39
N SER A 205 6.29 21.23 -15.90
CA SER A 205 6.46 20.91 -17.33
C SER A 205 5.67 19.66 -17.73
N LEU A 206 5.50 18.72 -16.79
CA LEU A 206 4.67 17.53 -16.90
C LEU A 206 3.17 17.83 -16.76
N GLY A 207 2.79 19.07 -16.44
CA GLY A 207 1.40 19.50 -16.35
C GLY A 207 0.68 19.03 -15.08
N LEU A 208 1.41 18.78 -13.99
CA LEU A 208 0.81 18.48 -12.70
C LEU A 208 0.28 19.75 -12.02
N ALA A 209 -0.82 19.63 -11.28
CA ALA A 209 -1.44 20.76 -10.60
C ALA A 209 -0.62 21.26 -9.39
N PHE A 210 0.17 20.37 -8.78
CA PHE A 210 1.01 20.66 -7.63
C PHE A 210 2.26 19.79 -7.65
N GLN A 211 3.28 20.21 -6.91
CA GLN A 211 4.49 19.42 -6.73
C GLN A 211 4.19 18.16 -5.91
N PRO A 212 4.54 16.95 -6.41
CA PRO A 212 4.38 15.69 -5.70
C PRO A 212 4.94 15.73 -4.27
N ASN A 213 4.23 15.08 -3.35
CA ASN A 213 4.61 14.93 -1.94
C ASN A 213 4.57 13.46 -1.53
N THR A 214 4.83 13.13 -0.26
CA THR A 214 4.86 11.74 0.23
C THR A 214 3.55 10.96 -0.03
N SER A 215 2.39 11.60 0.12
CA SER A 215 1.09 10.95 -0.12
C SER A 215 0.79 10.85 -1.62
N ASP A 216 1.05 11.94 -2.33
CA ASP A 216 0.78 12.12 -3.76
C ASP A 216 2.09 12.07 -4.57
N ASN A 217 2.83 10.98 -4.40
CA ASN A 217 4.18 10.78 -4.97
C ASN A 217 4.18 10.25 -6.42
N SER A 218 3.08 10.43 -7.13
CA SER A 218 2.84 10.11 -8.55
C SER A 218 2.91 8.65 -8.96
N ILE A 219 3.87 7.87 -8.48
CA ILE A 219 4.14 6.50 -8.95
C ILE A 219 4.06 5.51 -7.80
N HIS A 220 3.31 4.44 -8.01
CA HIS A 220 3.36 3.23 -7.20
C HIS A 220 4.19 2.15 -7.88
N ALA A 221 4.88 1.33 -7.09
CA ALA A 221 5.54 0.11 -7.57
C ALA A 221 5.59 -0.93 -6.45
N SER A 222 5.33 -2.19 -6.77
CA SER A 222 5.38 -3.34 -5.84
C SER A 222 6.65 -3.34 -4.99
N ALA A 223 6.53 -3.53 -3.67
CA ALA A 223 7.70 -3.49 -2.79
C ALA A 223 8.51 -4.80 -2.79
N GLY A 224 7.87 -5.92 -3.11
CA GLY A 224 8.49 -7.24 -3.23
C GLY A 224 7.66 -8.22 -4.05
N PRO A 225 8.15 -9.46 -4.26
CA PRO A 225 7.55 -10.43 -5.17
C PRO A 225 6.19 -10.97 -4.69
N LEU A 226 6.00 -11.17 -3.38
CA LEU A 226 4.72 -11.61 -2.81
C LEU A 226 3.67 -10.51 -2.84
N GLU A 227 4.03 -9.29 -2.44
CA GLU A 227 3.12 -8.15 -2.55
C GLU A 227 2.77 -7.88 -4.01
N GLY A 228 3.75 -7.91 -4.91
CA GLY A 228 3.54 -7.75 -6.34
C GLY A 228 2.60 -8.80 -6.93
N LEU A 229 2.67 -10.06 -6.47
CA LEU A 229 1.73 -11.12 -6.85
C LEU A 229 0.30 -10.77 -6.42
N ARG A 230 0.10 -10.40 -5.15
CA ARG A 230 -1.21 -9.98 -4.65
C ARG A 230 -1.74 -8.75 -5.38
N GLU A 231 -0.88 -7.78 -5.67
CA GLU A 231 -1.24 -6.59 -6.42
C GLU A 231 -1.71 -6.93 -7.84
N ARG A 232 -1.03 -7.83 -8.55
CA ARG A 232 -1.48 -8.24 -9.90
C ARG A 232 -2.81 -8.99 -9.86
N GLU A 233 -3.05 -9.79 -8.83
CA GLU A 233 -4.37 -10.40 -8.59
C GLU A 233 -5.47 -9.34 -8.44
N ILE A 234 -5.22 -8.29 -7.66
CA ILE A 234 -6.19 -7.20 -7.42
C ILE A 234 -6.38 -6.33 -8.68
N TRP A 235 -5.30 -5.77 -9.20
CA TRP A 235 -5.32 -4.73 -10.24
C TRP A 235 -5.56 -5.29 -11.64
N MET A 236 -5.09 -6.51 -11.91
CA MET A 236 -5.17 -7.13 -13.24
C MET A 236 -6.12 -8.32 -13.29
N GLN A 237 -6.69 -8.73 -12.14
CA GLN A 237 -7.61 -9.87 -12.03
C GLN A 237 -7.02 -11.17 -12.59
N VAL A 238 -5.69 -11.33 -12.42
CA VAL A 238 -4.94 -12.52 -12.82
C VAL A 238 -4.92 -13.48 -11.64
N SER A 239 -5.37 -14.71 -11.84
CA SER A 239 -5.32 -15.74 -10.81
C SER A 239 -3.88 -16.08 -10.40
N LEU A 240 -3.68 -16.58 -9.18
CA LEU A 240 -2.36 -16.98 -8.68
C LEU A 240 -1.72 -18.05 -9.59
N GLU A 241 -2.53 -18.90 -10.19
CA GLU A 241 -2.11 -19.96 -11.10
C GLU A 241 -1.71 -19.45 -12.49
N GLU A 242 -2.25 -18.30 -12.91
CA GLU A 242 -1.95 -17.69 -14.20
C GLU A 242 -0.83 -16.65 -14.14
N ASP A 243 -0.57 -16.09 -12.95
CA ASP A 243 0.44 -15.08 -12.70
C ASP A 243 1.87 -15.58 -12.98
N PRO A 244 2.77 -14.76 -13.58
CA PRO A 244 4.14 -15.19 -13.85
C PRO A 244 4.95 -15.63 -12.63
N PHE A 245 4.79 -14.96 -11.48
CA PHE A 245 5.49 -15.35 -10.25
C PHE A 245 4.77 -16.52 -9.57
N GLY A 246 3.44 -16.51 -9.56
CA GLY A 246 2.64 -17.62 -9.05
C GLY A 246 2.93 -18.94 -9.77
N LYS A 247 3.04 -18.94 -11.10
CA LYS A 247 3.49 -20.09 -11.90
C LYS A 247 4.87 -20.58 -11.53
N GLN A 248 5.80 -19.67 -11.27
CA GLN A 248 7.15 -20.04 -10.83
C GLN A 248 7.10 -20.76 -9.48
N LEU A 249 6.38 -20.22 -8.50
CA LEU A 249 6.18 -20.85 -7.19
C LEU A 249 5.57 -22.26 -7.33
N LEU A 250 4.47 -22.38 -8.06
CA LEU A 250 3.79 -23.66 -8.30
C LEU A 250 4.70 -24.68 -8.99
N SER A 251 5.45 -24.26 -10.03
CA SER A 251 6.38 -25.14 -10.76
C SER A 251 7.53 -25.66 -9.89
N LYS A 252 7.84 -24.94 -8.80
CA LYS A 252 8.87 -25.30 -7.82
C LYS A 252 8.34 -26.14 -6.65
N GLY A 253 7.04 -26.46 -6.66
CA GLY A 253 6.40 -27.32 -5.65
C GLY A 253 5.80 -26.56 -4.47
N VAL A 254 5.65 -25.24 -4.56
CA VAL A 254 4.87 -24.48 -3.58
C VAL A 254 3.39 -24.81 -3.77
N LYS A 255 2.69 -25.16 -2.69
CA LYS A 255 1.25 -25.43 -2.67
C LYS A 255 0.50 -24.12 -2.84
N LEU A 256 -0.60 -24.14 -3.60
CA LEU A 256 -1.45 -22.97 -3.80
C LEU A 256 -1.97 -22.38 -2.48
N GLU A 257 -2.25 -23.22 -1.48
CA GLU A 257 -2.64 -22.77 -0.13
C GLU A 257 -1.55 -21.93 0.54
N THR A 258 -0.28 -22.35 0.46
CA THR A 258 0.86 -21.58 0.96
C THR A 258 0.94 -20.21 0.27
N ILE A 259 0.75 -20.16 -1.05
CA ILE A 259 0.74 -18.89 -1.80
C ILE A 259 -0.39 -17.98 -1.32
N ARG A 260 -1.61 -18.52 -1.10
CA ARG A 260 -2.76 -17.76 -0.61
C ARG A 260 -2.52 -17.17 0.78
N ARG A 261 -1.96 -17.95 1.71
CA ARG A 261 -1.61 -17.48 3.06
C ARG A 261 -0.62 -16.30 3.01
N LEU A 262 0.41 -16.42 2.17
CA LEU A 262 1.39 -15.36 1.96
C LEU A 262 0.80 -14.11 1.28
N CYS A 263 -0.07 -14.28 0.29
CA CYS A 263 -0.80 -13.17 -0.35
C CYS A 263 -1.84 -12.52 0.59
N GLY A 264 -2.28 -13.26 1.61
CA GLY A 264 -3.06 -12.73 2.74
C GLY A 264 -2.21 -11.92 3.74
N ASN A 265 -0.92 -11.74 3.46
CA ASN A 265 0.04 -11.04 4.31
C ASN A 265 0.14 -11.60 5.74
N GLU A 266 0.02 -12.93 5.89
CA GLU A 266 0.17 -13.60 7.19
C GLU A 266 1.54 -13.32 7.82
N VAL A 267 1.59 -13.35 9.15
CA VAL A 267 2.86 -13.23 9.88
C VAL A 267 3.68 -14.50 9.68
N VAL A 268 4.90 -14.34 9.19
CA VAL A 268 5.84 -15.43 8.94
C VAL A 268 7.14 -15.21 9.69
N SER A 269 7.87 -16.28 9.95
CA SER A 269 9.18 -16.25 10.60
C SER A 269 10.22 -16.93 9.72
N LEU A 270 11.25 -16.18 9.32
CA LEU A 270 12.26 -16.62 8.37
C LEU A 270 13.62 -16.01 8.74
N GLY A 271 14.64 -16.85 8.91
CA GLY A 271 16.01 -16.39 9.16
C GLY A 271 16.18 -15.49 10.39
N GLY A 272 15.34 -15.67 11.43
CA GLY A 272 15.35 -14.84 12.64
C GLY A 272 14.54 -13.55 12.54
N SER A 273 14.00 -13.20 11.36
CA SER A 273 13.04 -12.12 11.17
C SER A 273 11.61 -12.66 11.31
N SER A 274 10.73 -11.89 11.95
CA SER A 274 9.30 -12.22 12.08
C SER A 274 8.45 -10.99 11.80
N GLY A 275 7.43 -11.13 10.96
CA GLY A 275 6.57 -10.02 10.54
C GLY A 275 5.61 -10.41 9.43
N PRO A 276 4.76 -9.47 8.97
CA PRO A 276 3.90 -9.70 7.81
C PRO A 276 4.71 -10.18 6.59
N ALA A 277 4.17 -11.12 5.82
CA ALA A 277 4.87 -11.72 4.68
C ALA A 277 5.38 -10.68 3.67
N PHE A 278 4.64 -9.61 3.41
CA PHE A 278 5.07 -8.56 2.48
C PHE A 278 6.30 -7.82 2.99
N ASP A 279 6.39 -7.57 4.30
CA ASP A 279 7.52 -6.89 4.93
C ASP A 279 8.77 -7.82 4.95
N VAL A 280 8.59 -9.11 5.26
CA VAL A 280 9.69 -10.09 5.31
C VAL A 280 10.31 -10.32 3.92
N PHE A 281 9.51 -10.19 2.86
CA PHE A 281 9.94 -10.38 1.47
C PHE A 281 10.10 -9.07 0.70
N GLU A 282 10.04 -7.91 1.37
CA GLU A 282 10.27 -6.61 0.74
C GLU A 282 11.68 -6.53 0.15
N GLU A 283 11.81 -5.92 -1.03
CA GLU A 283 13.07 -5.74 -1.76
C GLU A 283 13.84 -7.04 -2.08
N MET A 284 13.20 -8.19 -1.94
CA MET A 284 13.79 -9.49 -2.25
C MET A 284 13.61 -9.85 -3.73
N ASP A 285 14.64 -10.42 -4.32
CA ASP A 285 14.54 -10.98 -5.67
C ASP A 285 13.68 -12.25 -5.71
N SER A 286 13.05 -12.49 -6.86
CA SER A 286 12.05 -13.55 -7.02
C SER A 286 12.64 -14.94 -6.80
N SER A 287 13.88 -15.21 -7.25
CA SER A 287 14.54 -16.49 -7.00
C SER A 287 14.72 -16.79 -5.52
N LYS A 288 15.27 -15.81 -4.77
CA LYS A 288 15.47 -15.92 -3.32
C LYS A 288 14.15 -16.05 -2.57
N ALA A 289 13.12 -15.32 -3.00
CA ALA A 289 11.79 -15.44 -2.43
C ALA A 289 11.23 -16.86 -2.60
N ILE A 290 11.38 -17.48 -3.77
CA ILE A 290 10.94 -18.87 -4.00
C ILE A 290 11.63 -19.85 -3.03
N GLU A 291 12.94 -19.72 -2.84
CA GLU A 291 13.72 -20.57 -1.91
C GLU A 291 13.18 -20.47 -0.48
N HIS A 292 12.97 -19.25 0.00
CA HIS A 292 12.45 -18.97 1.33
C HIS A 292 11.00 -19.42 1.51
N VAL A 293 10.15 -19.27 0.49
CA VAL A 293 8.77 -19.78 0.53
C VAL A 293 8.76 -21.31 0.64
N LEU A 294 9.66 -22.00 -0.07
CA LEU A 294 9.80 -23.45 0.03
C LEU A 294 10.27 -23.89 1.42
N GLU A 295 11.11 -23.11 2.10
CA GLU A 295 11.50 -23.35 3.48
C GLU A 295 10.32 -23.19 4.44
N LEU A 296 9.61 -22.05 4.37
CA LEU A 296 8.42 -21.78 5.18
C LEU A 296 7.34 -22.84 5.01
N GLN A 297 7.15 -23.34 3.79
CA GLN A 297 6.16 -24.36 3.51
C GLN A 297 6.43 -25.67 4.26
N LYS A 298 7.70 -26.03 4.53
CA LYS A 298 8.04 -27.26 5.25
C LYS A 298 7.57 -27.22 6.71
N SER A 299 7.41 -26.03 7.25
CA SER A 299 6.93 -25.78 8.61
C SER A 299 5.42 -25.54 8.70
N TRP A 300 4.68 -25.65 7.58
CA TRP A 300 3.24 -25.41 7.49
C TRP A 300 2.44 -26.68 7.17
#